data_AF-B8BRL2-F1
#
_entry.id   AF-B8BRL2-F1
#
_cell.length_a   1.000
_cell.length_b   1.000
_cell.length_c   1.000
_cell.angle_alpha   90.00
_cell.angle_beta   90.00
_cell.angle_gamma   90.00
#
_symmetry.space_group_name_H-M   'P 1'
#
loop_
_entity.id
_entity.type
_entity.pdbx_description
1 polymer ?
#
loop_
_entity_poly.entity_id
_entity_poly.type
_entity_poly.pdbx_seq_one_letter_code
_entity_poly.pdbx_strand_id
1 'polypeptide(L)'
;MKFLHNISGVALAVIGVARYSTATPFLSKTAPTTSSVSPSSLSNVFGVSRGGGLFGGGNKKKDASVEDKLRAESGETFPALTQEEVEEWLGHIPVFAVTDSNGAGVVLKPDNSTSVMYFFFSPQMANATLAQLKSANDQLDLKLSAFSLGKIWYKMLNGDQSEIKLKPPGADDSEAEVGSSVEYRLVPDTRDLLGARMLLTMTPEDGEEMKKAGDEMTPELAQKAVEKAMTESPEFKENYNEIPVFLIAQMRMQKPPADGLDAGEAPKTILPMYFSLQTMVSTWQQFMSAQNDPELMNMEPAINVMNLHKLVEMMRQPSEIDFRSCLLLPPVPIGGGPRPEAAAAPESQMAGLGGRGGTLGDL
;
A
#
# COMPACT_ATOMS: atom_id res chain seq x y z
N MET A 1 -42.68 -34.83 -17.08
CA MET A 1 -42.13 -35.03 -15.72
C MET A 1 -40.67 -35.43 -15.95
N LYS A 2 -39.62 -34.64 -15.66
CA LYS A 2 -39.29 -33.81 -14.49
C LYS A 2 -39.35 -34.59 -13.17
N PHE A 3 -38.18 -34.97 -12.65
CA PHE A 3 -37.71 -34.83 -11.26
C PHE A 3 -36.17 -35.04 -11.28
N LEU A 4 -35.40 -33.95 -11.12
CA LEU A 4 -34.53 -33.64 -9.95
C LEU A 4 -33.35 -34.62 -9.77
N HIS A 5 -32.14 -34.20 -10.14
CA HIS A 5 -31.17 -33.40 -9.34
C HIS A 5 -30.39 -34.28 -8.35
N ASN A 6 -29.08 -34.36 -8.57
CA ASN A 6 -28.14 -34.98 -7.63
C ASN A 6 -27.42 -33.87 -6.84
N ILE A 7 -27.10 -34.14 -5.58
CA ILE A 7 -26.72 -33.11 -4.61
C ILE A 7 -25.19 -33.05 -4.47
N SER A 8 -24.62 -31.85 -4.59
CA SER A 8 -23.26 -31.56 -4.11
C SER A 8 -23.27 -30.28 -3.30
N GLY A 9 -23.29 -30.43 -1.98
CA GLY A 9 -23.17 -29.33 -1.03
C GLY A 9 -21.77 -29.35 -0.42
N VAL A 10 -20.87 -28.49 -0.89
CA VAL A 10 -19.59 -28.26 -0.22
C VAL A 10 -19.85 -27.35 0.98
N ALA A 11 -19.67 -27.87 2.18
CA ALA A 11 -19.87 -27.11 3.41
C ALA A 11 -18.70 -26.13 3.62
N LEU A 12 -19.01 -24.83 3.74
CA LEU A 12 -18.06 -23.83 4.23
C LEU A 12 -17.72 -24.12 5.69
N ALA A 13 -16.53 -24.67 5.94
CA ALA A 13 -16.03 -24.94 7.27
C ALA A 13 -15.63 -23.62 7.96
N VAL A 14 -16.51 -23.12 8.84
CA VAL A 14 -16.21 -21.98 9.72
C VAL A 14 -15.17 -22.41 10.76
N ILE A 15 -13.89 -22.14 10.49
CA ILE A 15 -12.81 -22.36 11.46
C ILE A 15 -12.84 -21.23 12.48
N GLY A 16 -13.47 -21.50 13.63
CA GLY A 16 -13.42 -20.59 14.78
C GLY A 16 -12.02 -20.52 15.39
N VAL A 17 -11.54 -19.31 15.68
CA VAL A 17 -10.21 -19.08 16.26
C VAL A 17 -10.19 -19.53 17.73
N ALA A 18 -9.67 -20.74 17.98
CA ALA A 18 -9.55 -21.31 19.30
C ALA A 18 -8.39 -20.67 20.10
N ARG A 19 -8.79 -19.81 21.03
CA ARG A 19 -8.06 -19.25 22.17
C ARG A 19 -6.87 -20.07 22.75
N TYR A 20 -5.82 -19.32 23.11
CA TYR A 20 -4.79 -19.58 24.14
C TYR A 20 -3.87 -20.82 24.00
N SER A 21 -2.55 -20.53 24.03
CA SER A 21 -1.53 -21.41 24.60
C SER A 21 -0.64 -20.59 25.53
N THR A 22 -0.42 -21.09 26.76
CA THR A 22 0.31 -20.39 27.83
C THR A 22 1.77 -20.84 27.89
N ALA A 23 2.70 -19.89 28.02
CA ALA A 23 4.12 -20.20 28.23
C ALA A 23 4.80 -19.15 29.13
N THR A 24 4.98 -19.51 30.41
CA THR A 24 5.79 -18.78 31.40
C THR A 24 6.36 -19.78 32.43
N PRO A 25 7.40 -19.43 33.20
CA PRO A 25 8.57 -18.63 32.84
C PRO A 25 9.88 -19.39 33.14
N PHE A 26 11.02 -18.86 32.71
CA PHE A 26 12.32 -19.24 33.29
C PHE A 26 12.87 -18.11 34.14
N LEU A 27 13.18 -18.38 35.41
CA LEU A 27 13.73 -17.38 36.32
C LEU A 27 15.22 -17.14 36.06
N SER A 28 15.64 -15.88 36.14
CA SER A 28 16.91 -15.52 36.78
C SER A 28 16.73 -14.23 37.58
N LYS A 29 17.61 -14.00 38.56
CA LYS A 29 17.32 -13.18 39.74
C LYS A 29 18.52 -12.32 40.17
N THR A 30 18.49 -11.03 39.85
CA THR A 30 19.40 -10.01 40.40
C THR A 30 18.70 -8.67 40.56
N ALA A 31 18.82 -8.07 41.73
CA ALA A 31 18.32 -6.74 42.09
C ALA A 31 19.00 -6.28 43.41
N PRO A 32 18.95 -5.00 43.79
CA PRO A 32 18.86 -3.78 42.98
C PRO A 32 20.04 -2.82 43.28
N THR A 33 20.05 -1.63 42.67
CA THR A 33 20.70 -0.45 43.27
C THR A 33 19.87 0.78 42.97
N THR A 34 19.63 1.61 43.99
CA THR A 34 18.70 2.75 43.94
C THR A 34 19.42 4.08 43.75
N SER A 35 18.90 4.93 42.88
CA SER A 35 19.11 6.38 42.96
C SER A 35 17.84 7.11 42.54
N SER A 36 17.27 7.90 43.47
CA SER A 36 16.01 8.62 43.29
C SER A 36 16.25 10.08 42.89
N VAL A 37 15.51 10.58 41.90
CA VAL A 37 15.37 12.03 41.64
C VAL A 37 13.87 12.34 41.47
N SER A 38 13.40 13.36 42.17
CA SER A 38 11.98 13.75 42.21
C SER A 38 11.57 14.60 40.99
N PRO A 39 10.28 14.62 40.59
CA PRO A 39 9.86 15.23 39.34
C PRO A 39 9.79 16.76 39.39
N SER A 40 10.20 17.40 38.29
CA SER A 40 9.93 18.80 37.98
C SER A 40 9.04 18.89 36.74
N SER A 41 8.00 19.72 36.82
CA SER A 41 6.91 19.91 35.85
C SER A 41 7.30 19.93 34.37
N LEU A 42 6.69 19.04 33.58
CA LEU A 42 6.53 19.16 32.12
C LEU A 42 5.05 18.98 31.76
N SER A 43 4.30 20.08 31.73
CA SER A 43 3.00 20.17 31.09
C SER A 43 3.17 20.33 29.57
N ASN A 44 2.22 19.80 28.79
CA ASN A 44 2.17 19.80 27.31
C ASN A 44 3.20 18.86 26.65
N VAL A 45 2.90 17.56 26.57
CA VAL A 45 3.73 16.57 25.85
C VAL A 45 2.96 15.77 24.78
N PHE A 46 1.62 15.60 24.88
CA PHE A 46 0.80 15.03 23.79
C PHE A 46 -0.25 15.99 23.24
N GLY A 47 0.19 17.22 22.99
CA GLY A 47 -0.42 18.04 21.95
C GLY A 47 -0.14 17.43 20.59
N VAL A 48 -0.94 16.44 20.16
CA VAL A 48 -0.99 16.06 18.75
C VAL A 48 -1.46 17.29 17.99
N SER A 49 -0.52 18.00 17.36
CA SER A 49 -0.80 19.07 16.40
C SER A 49 -1.41 18.44 15.14
N ARG A 50 -2.67 18.00 15.26
CA ARG A 50 -3.56 17.74 14.12
C ARG A 50 -3.41 18.94 13.20
N GLY A 51 -2.90 18.69 11.98
CA GLY A 51 -2.61 19.75 11.03
C GLY A 51 -3.84 20.64 10.86
N GLY A 52 -3.62 21.96 10.82
CA GLY A 52 -4.68 22.90 10.47
C GLY A 52 -5.31 22.43 9.15
N GLY A 53 -6.60 22.08 9.21
CA GLY A 53 -7.17 21.19 8.20
C GLY A 53 -7.09 21.77 6.80
N LEU A 54 -6.35 21.10 5.91
CA LEU A 54 -6.34 21.41 4.47
C LEU A 54 -7.76 21.28 3.89
N PHE A 55 -8.62 20.48 4.53
CA PHE A 55 -10.03 20.34 4.22
C PHE A 55 -10.88 20.35 5.51
N GLY A 56 -11.53 21.48 5.81
CA GLY A 56 -12.59 21.56 6.83
C GLY A 56 -12.51 22.74 7.80
N GLY A 57 -13.11 23.88 7.42
CA GLY A 57 -13.24 25.06 8.27
C GLY A 57 -14.67 25.60 8.27
N GLY A 58 -15.31 25.69 9.43
CA GLY A 58 -16.69 26.15 9.56
C GLY A 58 -16.89 27.27 10.57
N ASN A 59 -17.02 28.52 10.11
CA ASN A 59 -17.91 29.48 10.77
C ASN A 59 -18.32 30.69 9.92
N LYS A 60 -19.45 31.30 10.29
CA LYS A 60 -19.96 32.61 9.82
C LYS A 60 -19.27 33.73 10.65
N LYS A 61 -19.09 35.00 10.29
CA LYS A 61 -19.23 35.94 9.13
C LYS A 61 -18.55 37.26 9.61
N LYS A 62 -18.20 38.33 8.89
CA LYS A 62 -18.22 38.92 7.52
C LYS A 62 -17.11 40.02 7.54
N ASP A 63 -16.58 40.67 6.50
CA ASP A 63 -16.83 40.72 5.05
C ASP A 63 -15.49 40.90 4.28
N ALA A 64 -14.80 39.80 3.99
CA ALA A 64 -13.68 39.68 3.03
C ALA A 64 -13.52 38.18 2.75
N SER A 65 -13.40 37.74 1.49
CA SER A 65 -13.37 36.29 1.23
C SER A 65 -12.01 35.69 1.58
N VAL A 66 -12.03 34.45 2.08
CA VAL A 66 -10.82 33.75 2.55
C VAL A 66 -9.96 33.28 1.36
N GLU A 67 -10.55 33.23 0.16
CA GLU A 67 -9.85 32.97 -1.11
C GLU A 67 -8.67 33.96 -1.31
N ASP A 68 -8.83 35.23 -0.92
CA ASP A 68 -7.78 36.24 -1.04
C ASP A 68 -6.64 36.13 -0.01
N LYS A 69 -6.72 35.21 0.96
CA LYS A 69 -5.67 35.02 1.99
C LYS A 69 -4.85 33.73 1.89
N LEU A 70 -5.17 32.86 0.93
CA LEU A 70 -4.24 31.82 0.44
C LEU A 70 -3.79 32.08 -1.01
N ARG A 71 -4.28 33.15 -1.64
CA ARG A 71 -3.88 33.63 -2.98
C ARG A 71 -2.49 34.23 -3.07
N ALA A 72 -1.92 34.67 -1.95
CA ALA A 72 -0.50 34.96 -1.82
C ALA A 72 0.15 33.74 -1.14
N GLU A 73 1.25 33.17 -1.64
CA GLU A 73 2.32 33.87 -2.37
C GLU A 73 2.62 33.37 -3.81
N SER A 74 1.79 32.48 -4.39
CA SER A 74 1.79 32.27 -5.86
C SER A 74 0.40 31.93 -6.45
N GLY A 75 -0.35 31.04 -5.80
CA GLY A 75 -1.62 30.52 -6.34
C GLY A 75 -1.44 29.61 -7.57
N GLU A 76 -0.21 29.18 -7.85
CA GLU A 76 0.13 28.32 -8.98
C GLU A 76 -0.25 26.86 -8.69
N THR A 77 -1.33 26.39 -9.32
CA THR A 77 -1.61 24.95 -9.38
C THR A 77 -0.77 24.31 -10.48
N PHE A 78 -0.13 23.20 -10.16
CA PHE A 78 0.59 22.38 -11.13
C PHE A 78 -0.41 21.74 -12.10
N PRO A 79 -0.06 21.64 -13.40
CA PRO A 79 -0.94 21.03 -14.38
C PRO A 79 -1.09 19.54 -14.11
N ALA A 80 -2.30 19.03 -14.33
CA ALA A 80 -2.62 17.61 -14.26
C ALA A 80 -1.62 16.74 -15.05
N LEU A 81 -1.46 15.50 -14.62
CA LEU A 81 -0.70 14.49 -15.33
C LEU A 81 -1.57 13.88 -16.43
N THR A 82 -0.96 13.56 -17.58
CA THR A 82 -1.63 12.78 -18.62
C THR A 82 -1.87 11.34 -18.15
N GLN A 83 -2.69 10.59 -18.87
CA GLN A 83 -2.92 9.18 -18.56
C GLN A 83 -1.62 8.37 -18.64
N GLU A 84 -0.76 8.69 -19.58
CA GLU A 84 0.54 8.06 -19.82
C GLU A 84 1.52 8.37 -18.68
N GLU A 85 1.59 9.62 -18.22
CA GLU A 85 2.39 10.00 -17.05
C GLU A 85 1.94 9.26 -15.77
N VAL A 86 0.63 9.03 -15.60
CA VAL A 86 0.10 8.26 -14.45
C VAL A 86 0.32 6.74 -14.64
N GLU A 87 0.20 6.19 -15.85
CA GLU A 87 0.54 4.77 -16.12
C GLU A 87 2.03 4.51 -15.87
N GLU A 88 2.91 5.45 -16.20
CA GLU A 88 4.35 5.38 -15.89
C GLU A 88 4.65 5.58 -14.39
N TRP A 89 4.00 6.53 -13.72
CA TRP A 89 4.21 6.80 -12.28
C TRP A 89 3.65 5.71 -11.36
N LEU A 90 2.65 4.95 -11.82
CA LEU A 90 2.23 3.67 -11.21
C LEU A 90 3.01 2.47 -11.78
N GLY A 91 3.86 2.68 -12.78
CA GLY A 91 4.44 1.66 -13.64
C GLY A 91 5.44 0.75 -12.92
N HIS A 92 6.23 1.30 -12.00
CA HIS A 92 7.27 0.59 -11.23
C HIS A 92 6.73 -0.14 -9.99
N ILE A 93 5.44 -0.02 -9.68
CA ILE A 93 4.83 -0.66 -8.51
C ILE A 93 4.39 -2.08 -8.86
N PRO A 94 4.92 -3.12 -8.18
CA PRO A 94 4.54 -4.49 -8.44
C PRO A 94 3.22 -4.82 -7.72
N VAL A 95 2.29 -5.44 -8.46
CA VAL A 95 1.18 -6.21 -7.89
C VAL A 95 1.29 -7.66 -8.37
N PHE A 96 0.90 -8.60 -7.54
CA PHE A 96 1.12 -10.03 -7.75
C PHE A 96 -0.20 -10.77 -7.95
N ALA A 97 -0.25 -11.71 -8.89
CA ALA A 97 -1.42 -12.56 -9.08
C ALA A 97 -1.02 -14.01 -9.33
N VAL A 98 -1.95 -14.94 -9.08
CA VAL A 98 -1.79 -16.35 -9.44
C VAL A 98 -2.16 -16.52 -10.91
N THR A 99 -1.28 -17.15 -11.68
CA THR A 99 -1.50 -17.44 -13.11
C THR A 99 -1.23 -18.89 -13.44
N ASP A 100 -1.68 -19.34 -14.61
CA ASP A 100 -1.15 -20.57 -15.22
C ASP A 100 0.30 -20.39 -15.71
N SER A 101 0.85 -21.45 -16.30
CA SER A 101 2.20 -21.49 -16.91
C SER A 101 2.37 -20.51 -18.07
N ASN A 102 1.32 -20.22 -18.84
CA ASN A 102 1.32 -19.26 -19.93
C ASN A 102 1.23 -17.80 -19.45
N GLY A 103 0.75 -17.57 -18.22
CA GLY A 103 0.57 -16.25 -17.62
C GLY A 103 -0.88 -15.75 -17.60
N ALA A 104 -1.85 -16.59 -17.98
CA ALA A 104 -3.27 -16.28 -17.87
C ALA A 104 -3.70 -16.24 -16.39
N GLY A 105 -4.47 -15.22 -16.01
CA GLY A 105 -4.90 -15.00 -14.63
C GLY A 105 -5.91 -16.04 -14.13
N VAL A 106 -5.71 -16.54 -12.91
CA VAL A 106 -6.70 -17.44 -12.29
C VAL A 106 -7.91 -16.63 -11.80
N VAL A 107 -9.08 -16.98 -12.31
CA VAL A 107 -10.38 -16.41 -11.92
C VAL A 107 -11.04 -17.32 -10.87
N LEU A 108 -11.42 -16.74 -9.73
CA LEU A 108 -12.08 -17.42 -8.63
C LEU A 108 -13.58 -17.09 -8.62
N LYS A 109 -14.41 -17.97 -8.07
CA LYS A 109 -15.86 -17.76 -7.93
C LYS A 109 -16.27 -17.88 -6.46
N PRO A 110 -16.16 -16.82 -5.64
CA PRO A 110 -16.48 -16.88 -4.22
C PRO A 110 -17.97 -17.20 -3.98
N ASP A 111 -18.88 -16.54 -4.72
CA ASP A 111 -20.32 -16.58 -4.45
C ASP A 111 -21.11 -17.28 -5.58
N ASN A 112 -20.47 -18.20 -6.31
CA ASN A 112 -20.96 -18.91 -7.52
C ASN A 112 -21.42 -18.04 -8.71
N SER A 113 -21.60 -16.75 -8.51
CA SER A 113 -22.23 -15.77 -9.42
C SER A 113 -21.25 -14.68 -9.87
N THR A 114 -20.31 -14.31 -9.00
CA THR A 114 -19.20 -13.40 -9.26
C THR A 114 -17.99 -14.18 -9.80
N SER A 115 -17.45 -13.75 -10.95
CA SER A 115 -16.14 -14.17 -11.45
C SER A 115 -15.13 -13.11 -11.01
N VAL A 116 -14.10 -13.46 -10.24
CA VAL A 116 -13.20 -12.48 -9.59
C VAL A 116 -11.74 -12.84 -9.80
N MET A 117 -10.93 -11.89 -10.28
CA MET A 117 -9.47 -12.01 -10.34
C MET A 117 -8.80 -11.05 -9.35
N TYR A 118 -7.86 -11.57 -8.56
CA TYR A 118 -7.20 -10.85 -7.47
C TYR A 118 -5.76 -10.47 -7.80
N PHE A 119 -5.41 -9.21 -7.54
CA PHE A 119 -4.05 -8.67 -7.60
C PHE A 119 -3.63 -8.18 -6.21
N PHE A 120 -2.63 -8.80 -5.60
CA PHE A 120 -2.18 -8.52 -4.25
C PHE A 120 -0.98 -7.57 -4.25
N PHE A 121 -0.95 -6.58 -3.33
CA PHE A 121 0.24 -5.77 -3.09
C PHE A 121 1.34 -6.54 -2.33
N SER A 122 0.95 -7.60 -1.62
CA SER A 122 1.85 -8.41 -0.79
C SER A 122 2.12 -9.77 -1.45
N PRO A 123 3.37 -10.09 -1.85
CA PRO A 123 3.69 -11.38 -2.46
C PRO A 123 3.53 -12.54 -1.48
N GLN A 124 3.59 -12.29 -0.16
CA GLN A 124 3.27 -13.27 0.88
C GLN A 124 1.80 -13.74 0.79
N MET A 125 0.85 -12.80 0.63
CA MET A 125 -0.58 -13.13 0.48
C MET A 125 -0.83 -13.92 -0.81
N ALA A 126 -0.26 -13.47 -1.94
CA ALA A 126 -0.43 -14.14 -3.22
C ALA A 126 0.17 -15.57 -3.23
N ASN A 127 1.30 -15.79 -2.53
CA ASN A 127 1.84 -17.13 -2.31
C ASN A 127 0.93 -18.01 -1.42
N ALA A 128 0.26 -17.44 -0.42
CA ALA A 128 -0.73 -18.18 0.37
C ALA A 128 -1.93 -18.62 -0.49
N THR A 129 -2.45 -17.74 -1.35
CA THR A 129 -3.49 -18.09 -2.33
C THR A 129 -3.00 -19.14 -3.34
N LEU A 130 -1.78 -19.03 -3.85
CA LEU A 130 -1.16 -20.04 -4.72
C LEU A 130 -1.08 -21.42 -4.03
N ALA A 131 -0.65 -21.47 -2.78
CA ALA A 131 -0.54 -22.71 -2.01
C ALA A 131 -1.92 -23.35 -1.77
N GLN A 132 -2.93 -22.55 -1.42
CA GLN A 132 -4.32 -23.00 -1.29
C GLN A 132 -4.84 -23.57 -2.62
N LEU A 133 -4.66 -22.85 -3.73
CA LEU A 133 -5.13 -23.28 -5.05
C LEU A 133 -4.47 -24.57 -5.53
N LYS A 134 -3.16 -24.73 -5.29
CA LYS A 134 -2.45 -26.00 -5.57
C LYS A 134 -2.97 -27.14 -4.71
N SER A 135 -3.14 -26.94 -3.39
CA SER A 135 -3.66 -27.98 -2.49
C SER A 135 -5.08 -28.47 -2.80
N ALA A 136 -5.83 -27.73 -3.63
CA ALA A 136 -7.14 -28.14 -4.14
C ALA A 136 -7.09 -28.64 -5.60
N ASN A 137 -6.00 -28.42 -6.34
CA ASN A 137 -5.89 -28.65 -7.79
C ASN A 137 -4.44 -29.02 -8.20
N ASP A 138 -3.89 -30.14 -7.69
CA ASP A 138 -2.50 -30.57 -7.96
C ASP A 138 -2.16 -30.75 -9.46
N GLN A 139 -3.16 -30.82 -10.34
CA GLN A 139 -3.01 -30.97 -11.79
C GLN A 139 -2.72 -29.64 -12.52
N LEU A 140 -2.87 -28.48 -11.86
CA LEU A 140 -2.69 -27.17 -12.49
C LEU A 140 -1.27 -26.63 -12.25
N ASP A 141 -0.54 -26.36 -13.33
CA ASP A 141 0.76 -25.66 -13.25
C ASP A 141 0.56 -24.16 -12.98
N LEU A 142 0.20 -23.85 -11.72
CA LEU A 142 0.02 -22.50 -11.24
C LEU A 142 1.36 -21.90 -10.78
N LYS A 143 1.57 -20.62 -11.07
CA LYS A 143 2.73 -19.84 -10.62
C LYS A 143 2.31 -18.49 -10.05
N LEU A 144 3.24 -17.87 -9.33
CA LEU A 144 3.13 -16.46 -8.95
C LEU A 144 3.69 -15.60 -10.10
N SER A 145 2.89 -14.67 -10.61
CA SER A 145 3.34 -13.69 -11.61
C SER A 145 3.23 -12.27 -11.04
N ALA A 146 4.21 -11.42 -11.40
CA ALA A 146 4.24 -10.01 -11.01
C ALA A 146 3.85 -9.13 -12.20
N PHE A 147 3.05 -8.10 -11.93
CA PHE A 147 2.48 -7.18 -12.90
C PHE A 147 2.73 -5.72 -12.46
N SER A 148 2.71 -4.82 -13.43
CA SER A 148 2.84 -3.37 -13.21
C SER A 148 1.48 -2.78 -12.84
N LEU A 149 1.38 -2.11 -11.69
CA LEU A 149 0.14 -1.51 -11.20
C LEU A 149 -0.48 -0.55 -12.23
N GLY A 150 0.32 0.31 -12.88
CA GLY A 150 -0.19 1.22 -13.93
C GLY A 150 -0.89 0.49 -15.08
N LYS A 151 -0.31 -0.63 -15.55
CA LYS A 151 -0.91 -1.45 -16.60
C LYS A 151 -2.22 -2.11 -16.15
N ILE A 152 -2.26 -2.64 -14.93
CA ILE A 152 -3.50 -3.20 -14.35
C ILE A 152 -4.56 -2.11 -14.16
N TRP A 153 -4.14 -0.91 -13.74
CA TRP A 153 -5.00 0.23 -13.49
C TRP A 153 -5.77 0.68 -14.72
N TYR A 154 -5.08 0.92 -15.83
CA TYR A 154 -5.70 1.43 -17.06
C TYR A 154 -6.25 0.36 -18.00
N LYS A 155 -5.74 -0.87 -17.96
CA LYS A 155 -6.14 -1.92 -18.92
C LYS A 155 -7.10 -2.97 -18.35
N MET A 156 -7.30 -3.00 -17.03
CA MET A 156 -8.14 -4.03 -16.38
C MET A 156 -9.10 -3.44 -15.35
N LEU A 157 -8.66 -2.50 -14.50
CA LEU A 157 -9.52 -1.88 -13.48
C LEU A 157 -10.39 -0.74 -14.01
N ASN A 158 -9.84 0.11 -14.89
CA ASN A 158 -10.53 1.30 -15.44
C ASN A 158 -10.60 1.29 -16.98
N GLY A 159 -10.24 0.17 -17.62
CA GLY A 159 -10.39 -0.01 -19.06
C GLY A 159 -11.83 -0.40 -19.43
N ASP A 160 -12.20 -0.21 -20.70
CA ASP A 160 -13.43 -0.82 -21.23
C ASP A 160 -13.38 -2.34 -21.03
N GLN A 161 -14.47 -2.93 -20.50
CA GLN A 161 -14.57 -4.38 -20.28
C GLN A 161 -14.79 -5.13 -21.60
N SER A 162 -13.76 -5.13 -22.46
CA SER A 162 -13.69 -5.93 -23.69
C SER A 162 -13.86 -7.42 -23.37
N GLU A 163 -14.58 -8.15 -24.23
CA GLU A 163 -14.95 -9.56 -24.08
C GLU A 163 -13.82 -10.46 -23.52
N ILE A 164 -13.90 -10.76 -22.22
CA ILE A 164 -12.89 -11.53 -21.51
C ILE A 164 -13.07 -13.00 -21.87
N LYS A 165 -12.08 -13.58 -22.55
CA LYS A 165 -12.04 -15.01 -22.84
C LYS A 165 -11.70 -15.79 -21.57
N LEU A 166 -12.62 -16.67 -21.15
CA LEU A 166 -12.46 -17.57 -20.01
C LEU A 166 -12.36 -19.00 -20.52
N LYS A 167 -11.28 -19.70 -20.15
CA LYS A 167 -11.11 -21.13 -20.42
C LYS A 167 -11.24 -21.95 -19.13
N PRO A 168 -11.71 -23.21 -19.19
CA PRO A 168 -11.67 -24.11 -18.06
C PRO A 168 -10.23 -24.32 -17.53
N PRO A 169 -10.04 -24.64 -16.23
CA PRO A 169 -8.71 -24.94 -15.70
C PRO A 169 -8.07 -26.13 -16.41
N GLY A 170 -6.88 -25.93 -16.98
CA GLY A 170 -6.15 -26.96 -17.74
C GLY A 170 -6.57 -27.11 -19.21
N ALA A 171 -7.49 -26.29 -19.72
CA ALA A 171 -7.88 -26.30 -21.13
C ALA A 171 -6.93 -25.50 -22.04
N ASP A 172 -6.94 -25.85 -23.32
CA ASP A 172 -6.24 -25.11 -24.39
C ASP A 172 -6.98 -23.80 -24.73
N ASP A 173 -6.26 -22.83 -25.30
CA ASP A 173 -6.80 -21.50 -25.62
C ASP A 173 -7.87 -21.53 -26.74
N SER A 174 -8.03 -22.66 -27.44
CA SER A 174 -9.13 -22.93 -28.37
C SER A 174 -10.47 -23.25 -27.69
N GLU A 175 -10.45 -23.61 -26.40
CA GLU A 175 -11.65 -23.86 -25.57
C GLU A 175 -12.04 -22.64 -24.72
N ALA A 176 -11.47 -21.46 -25.01
CA ALA A 176 -11.76 -20.23 -24.30
C ALA A 176 -13.07 -19.59 -24.80
N GLU A 177 -14.14 -19.71 -24.00
CA GLU A 177 -15.43 -19.08 -24.27
C GLU A 177 -15.40 -17.58 -23.93
N VAL A 178 -16.26 -16.78 -24.58
CA VAL A 178 -16.48 -15.38 -24.16
C VAL A 178 -17.26 -15.41 -22.85
N GLY A 179 -16.59 -15.04 -21.76
CA GLY A 179 -17.07 -15.23 -20.40
C GLY A 179 -18.00 -14.13 -19.91
N SER A 180 -18.60 -14.37 -18.74
CA SER A 180 -19.22 -13.31 -17.95
C SER A 180 -18.17 -12.31 -17.46
N SER A 181 -18.57 -11.05 -17.25
CA SER A 181 -17.72 -9.99 -16.69
C SER A 181 -16.93 -10.50 -15.47
N VAL A 182 -15.62 -10.25 -15.48
CA VAL A 182 -14.71 -10.56 -14.37
C VAL A 182 -14.50 -9.29 -13.58
N GLU A 183 -14.76 -9.36 -12.28
CA GLU A 183 -14.41 -8.30 -11.35
C GLU A 183 -12.91 -8.38 -11.02
N TYR A 184 -12.19 -7.29 -11.25
CA TYR A 184 -10.79 -7.18 -10.86
C TYR A 184 -10.68 -6.51 -9.49
N ARG A 185 -9.96 -7.16 -8.56
CA ARG A 185 -9.79 -6.69 -7.18
C ARG A 185 -8.31 -6.50 -6.83
N LEU A 186 -7.93 -5.28 -6.45
CA LEU A 186 -6.67 -5.01 -5.76
C LEU A 186 -6.80 -5.41 -4.28
N VAL A 187 -5.81 -6.10 -3.71
CA VAL A 187 -5.79 -6.49 -2.30
C VAL A 187 -4.59 -5.81 -1.61
N PRO A 188 -4.82 -4.86 -0.68
CA PRO A 188 -3.76 -4.20 0.07
C PRO A 188 -3.11 -5.17 1.07
N ASP A 189 -1.88 -4.91 1.53
CA ASP A 189 -1.35 -5.67 2.67
C ASP A 189 -2.23 -5.41 3.91
N THR A 190 -2.65 -6.49 4.57
CA THR A 190 -3.56 -6.42 5.71
C THR A 190 -3.01 -5.59 6.87
N ARG A 191 -1.68 -5.56 7.04
CA ARG A 191 -1.03 -4.74 8.09
C ARG A 191 -1.13 -3.25 7.78
N ASP A 192 -0.93 -2.88 6.52
CA ASP A 192 -0.98 -1.50 6.07
C ASP A 192 -2.44 -1.00 6.00
N LEU A 193 -3.40 -1.84 5.57
CA LEU A 193 -4.83 -1.53 5.65
C LEU A 193 -5.31 -1.32 7.10
N LEU A 194 -4.89 -2.17 8.04
CA LEU A 194 -5.20 -1.98 9.46
C LEU A 194 -4.51 -0.73 10.03
N GLY A 195 -3.27 -0.46 9.64
CA GLY A 195 -2.54 0.75 10.04
C GLY A 195 -3.24 2.03 9.57
N ALA A 196 -3.73 2.05 8.33
CA ALA A 196 -4.53 3.15 7.79
C ALA A 196 -5.82 3.38 8.58
N ARG A 197 -6.58 2.31 8.86
CA ARG A 197 -7.78 2.35 9.73
C ARG A 197 -7.46 2.95 11.10
N MET A 198 -6.43 2.42 11.77
CA MET A 198 -6.02 2.87 13.11
C MET A 198 -5.63 4.35 13.12
N LEU A 199 -4.85 4.82 12.14
CA LEU A 199 -4.45 6.23 12.01
C LEU A 199 -5.64 7.18 11.81
N LEU A 200 -6.75 6.72 11.24
CA LEU A 200 -7.96 7.53 11.05
C LEU A 200 -8.93 7.47 12.25
N THR A 201 -8.95 6.37 13.02
CA THR A 201 -9.83 6.23 14.20
C THR A 201 -9.20 6.65 15.52
N MET A 202 -7.87 6.70 15.61
CA MET A 202 -7.17 7.09 16.84
C MET A 202 -7.35 8.59 17.13
N THR A 203 -7.92 8.88 18.29
CA THR A 203 -7.97 10.22 18.85
C THR A 203 -6.72 10.49 19.72
N PRO A 204 -6.39 11.76 20.02
CA PRO A 204 -5.31 12.09 20.95
C PRO A 204 -5.48 11.41 22.32
N GLU A 205 -6.73 11.23 22.76
CA GLU A 205 -7.09 10.55 24.00
C GLU A 205 -6.78 9.04 23.94
N ASP A 206 -7.14 8.34 22.85
CA ASP A 206 -6.74 6.92 22.65
C ASP A 206 -5.19 6.80 22.69
N GLY A 207 -4.50 7.76 22.04
CA GLY A 207 -3.04 7.81 21.99
C GLY A 207 -2.40 8.05 23.37
N GLU A 208 -2.98 8.93 24.19
CA GLU A 208 -2.56 9.11 25.57
C GLU A 208 -2.84 7.87 26.43
N GLU A 209 -3.99 7.19 26.27
CA GLU A 209 -4.28 5.95 27.00
C GLU A 209 -3.25 4.85 26.68
N MET A 210 -2.88 4.68 25.41
CA MET A 210 -1.83 3.71 25.03
C MET A 210 -0.44 4.10 25.57
N LYS A 211 -0.07 5.38 25.53
CA LYS A 211 1.22 5.85 26.06
C LYS A 211 1.27 5.80 27.60
N LYS A 212 0.13 5.89 28.29
CA LYS A 212 0.00 5.65 29.75
C LYS A 212 0.02 4.16 30.10
N ALA A 213 -0.53 3.30 29.25
CA ALA A 213 -0.46 1.85 29.43
C ALA A 213 0.98 1.34 29.29
N GLY A 214 1.72 1.79 28.27
CA GLY A 214 3.14 1.45 28.10
C GLY A 214 3.39 -0.06 28.12
N ASP A 215 4.22 -0.54 29.06
CA ASP A 215 4.51 -1.97 29.28
C ASP A 215 3.30 -2.77 29.80
N GLU A 216 2.27 -2.12 30.34
CA GLU A 216 1.01 -2.73 30.80
C GLU A 216 -0.06 -2.81 29.69
N MET A 217 0.30 -2.63 28.40
CA MET A 217 -0.66 -2.73 27.28
C MET A 217 -1.32 -4.12 27.22
N THR A 218 -2.54 -4.23 27.76
CA THR A 218 -3.27 -5.49 27.79
C THR A 218 -3.70 -5.92 26.38
N PRO A 219 -3.77 -7.25 26.11
CA PRO A 219 -4.33 -7.75 24.86
C PRO A 219 -5.77 -7.27 24.58
N GLU A 220 -6.51 -6.93 25.64
CA GLU A 220 -7.90 -6.43 25.58
C GLU A 220 -7.96 -4.98 25.07
N LEU A 221 -7.04 -4.10 25.52
CA LEU A 221 -6.93 -2.73 24.98
C LEU A 221 -6.50 -2.73 23.51
N ALA A 222 -5.55 -3.61 23.15
CA ALA A 222 -5.14 -3.79 21.75
C ALA A 222 -6.30 -4.31 20.87
N GLN A 223 -7.07 -5.28 21.35
CA GLN A 223 -8.25 -5.80 20.65
C GLN A 223 -9.33 -4.73 20.48
N LYS A 224 -9.66 -3.97 21.54
CA LYS A 224 -10.62 -2.86 21.48
C LYS A 224 -10.21 -1.81 20.44
N ALA A 225 -8.92 -1.47 20.35
CA ALA A 225 -8.41 -0.51 19.36
C ALA A 225 -8.50 -1.04 17.92
N VAL A 226 -8.26 -2.34 17.70
CA VAL A 226 -8.45 -2.99 16.39
C VAL A 226 -9.93 -3.07 16.01
N GLU A 227 -10.82 -3.40 16.96
CA GLU A 227 -12.27 -3.43 16.74
C GLU A 227 -12.82 -2.03 16.38
N LYS A 228 -12.38 -0.98 17.11
CA LYS A 228 -12.66 0.43 16.80
C LYS A 228 -12.18 0.78 15.39
N ALA A 229 -10.93 0.46 15.05
CA ALA A 229 -10.37 0.70 13.73
C ALA A 229 -11.15 -0.02 12.60
N MET A 230 -11.65 -1.23 12.84
CA MET A 230 -12.44 -1.98 11.86
C MET A 230 -13.90 -1.52 11.72
N THR A 231 -14.43 -0.74 12.66
CA THR A 231 -15.86 -0.36 12.70
C THR A 231 -16.12 1.14 12.55
N GLU A 232 -15.23 2.01 13.05
CA GLU A 232 -15.40 3.47 13.07
C GLU A 232 -14.62 4.19 11.95
N SER A 233 -13.78 3.50 11.16
CA SER A 233 -12.92 4.14 10.16
C SER A 233 -13.74 4.85 9.06
N PRO A 234 -13.45 6.13 8.73
CA PRO A 234 -14.21 6.90 7.75
C PRO A 234 -13.95 6.47 6.30
N GLU A 235 -12.69 6.17 5.96
CA GLU A 235 -12.23 5.53 4.70
C GLU A 235 -11.75 4.09 5.02
N PHE A 236 -11.42 3.27 4.01
CA PHE A 236 -10.88 1.90 4.20
C PHE A 236 -11.84 0.92 4.89
N LYS A 237 -13.10 0.88 4.47
CA LYS A 237 -14.13 -0.02 5.01
C LYS A 237 -14.08 -1.41 4.37
N GLU A 238 -13.79 -1.47 3.08
CA GLU A 238 -13.62 -2.73 2.34
C GLU A 238 -12.22 -3.33 2.56
N ASN A 239 -12.08 -4.61 2.24
CA ASN A 239 -10.78 -5.33 2.33
C ASN A 239 -10.11 -5.52 0.97
N TYR A 240 -10.62 -4.84 -0.07
CA TYR A 240 -10.10 -4.82 -1.44
C TYR A 240 -10.45 -3.47 -2.10
N ASN A 241 -9.73 -3.10 -3.16
CA ASN A 241 -9.77 -1.83 -3.90
C ASN A 241 -9.46 -0.55 -3.09
N GLU A 242 -9.59 -0.56 -1.76
CA GLU A 242 -9.14 0.52 -0.90
C GLU A 242 -7.68 0.36 -0.49
N ILE A 243 -6.77 0.80 -1.36
CA ILE A 243 -5.32 0.71 -1.14
C ILE A 243 -4.82 1.97 -0.43
N PRO A 244 -4.21 1.88 0.77
CA PRO A 244 -3.69 3.04 1.47
C PRO A 244 -2.34 3.50 0.91
N VAL A 245 -2.17 4.81 0.81
CA VAL A 245 -0.91 5.49 0.56
C VAL A 245 -0.64 6.45 1.71
N PHE A 246 0.56 6.35 2.29
CA PHE A 246 1.02 7.14 3.42
C PHE A 246 2.05 8.18 2.98
N LEU A 247 2.04 9.36 3.60
CA LEU A 247 3.09 10.36 3.44
C LEU A 247 3.30 11.18 4.72
N ILE A 248 4.48 11.76 4.88
CA ILE A 248 4.80 12.73 5.94
C ILE A 248 5.16 14.04 5.25
N ALA A 249 4.33 15.07 5.39
CA ALA A 249 4.47 16.31 4.62
C ALA A 249 5.76 17.10 4.94
N GLN A 250 6.32 16.90 6.13
CA GLN A 250 7.61 17.44 6.56
C GLN A 250 8.81 16.75 5.88
N MET A 251 8.68 15.49 5.46
CA MET A 251 9.79 14.69 4.96
C MET A 251 10.03 14.97 3.48
N ARG A 252 10.77 16.05 3.18
CA ARG A 252 11.22 16.35 1.80
C ARG A 252 12.67 15.92 1.61
N MET A 253 12.89 14.93 0.74
CA MET A 253 14.21 14.44 0.39
C MET A 253 14.82 15.35 -0.69
N GLN A 254 16.11 15.69 -0.61
CA GLN A 254 16.80 16.27 -1.76
C GLN A 254 17.16 15.14 -2.72
N LYS A 255 16.84 15.29 -4.01
CA LYS A 255 17.36 14.39 -5.05
C LYS A 255 18.89 14.54 -5.10
N PRO A 256 19.69 13.46 -4.99
CA PRO A 256 21.11 13.55 -5.29
C PRO A 256 21.31 14.07 -6.73
N PRO A 257 22.33 14.89 -7.00
CA PRO A 257 22.68 15.23 -8.38
C PRO A 257 22.94 13.94 -9.14
N ALA A 258 22.33 13.78 -10.31
CA ALA A 258 22.58 12.61 -11.14
C ALA A 258 23.95 12.74 -11.81
N ASP A 259 24.79 11.71 -11.69
CA ASP A 259 26.13 11.71 -12.27
C ASP A 259 26.07 11.96 -13.79
N GLY A 260 26.49 13.15 -14.21
CA GLY A 260 26.63 13.54 -15.62
C GLY A 260 25.65 14.58 -16.16
N LEU A 261 24.80 15.22 -15.35
CA LEU A 261 23.99 16.39 -15.77
C LEU A 261 24.38 17.69 -15.03
N ASP A 262 24.02 18.82 -15.63
CA ASP A 262 24.67 20.11 -15.42
C ASP A 262 24.70 20.63 -13.97
N ALA A 263 25.86 21.17 -13.57
CA ALA A 263 26.14 21.74 -12.26
C ALA A 263 25.44 23.10 -11.99
N GLY A 264 24.24 23.28 -12.53
CA GLY A 264 23.41 24.48 -12.42
C GLY A 264 21.94 24.20 -12.08
N GLU A 265 21.46 22.95 -12.09
CA GLU A 265 20.13 22.64 -11.55
C GLU A 265 20.12 22.74 -10.02
N ALA A 266 19.14 23.46 -9.48
CA ALA A 266 18.92 23.54 -8.03
C ALA A 266 18.47 22.16 -7.49
N PRO A 267 18.84 21.79 -6.24
CA PRO A 267 18.54 20.48 -5.67
C PRO A 267 17.03 20.23 -5.59
N LYS A 268 16.48 19.48 -6.55
CA LYS A 268 15.04 19.21 -6.64
C LYS A 268 14.59 18.45 -5.39
N THR A 269 13.66 19.03 -4.63
CA THR A 269 13.07 18.37 -3.48
C THR A 269 12.00 17.38 -3.92
N ILE A 270 11.93 16.24 -3.25
CA ILE A 270 11.05 15.11 -3.55
C ILE A 270 10.18 14.82 -2.32
N LEU A 271 8.89 14.64 -2.54
CA LEU A 271 7.95 14.14 -1.52
C LEU A 271 7.76 12.62 -1.69
N PRO A 272 8.27 11.78 -0.78
CA PRO A 272 8.06 10.34 -0.84
C PRO A 272 6.65 9.95 -0.35
N MET A 273 6.03 9.04 -1.09
CA MET A 273 4.71 8.45 -0.80
C MET A 273 4.88 6.93 -0.73
N TYR A 274 4.24 6.26 0.23
CA TYR A 274 4.54 4.87 0.57
C TYR A 274 3.26 4.03 0.54
N PHE A 275 3.32 2.81 -0.02
CA PHE A 275 2.27 1.80 0.21
C PHE A 275 2.40 1.07 1.54
N SER A 276 3.54 1.20 2.22
CA SER A 276 3.82 0.51 3.49
C SER A 276 4.12 1.50 4.62
N LEU A 277 3.29 1.45 5.65
CA LEU A 277 3.40 2.22 6.89
C LEU A 277 4.70 1.88 7.63
N GLN A 278 5.08 0.59 7.67
CA GLN A 278 6.34 0.16 8.27
C GLN A 278 7.55 0.76 7.54
N THR A 279 7.51 0.78 6.20
CA THR A 279 8.60 1.36 5.39
C THR A 279 8.72 2.85 5.65
N MET A 280 7.61 3.60 5.60
CA MET A 280 7.56 5.03 5.89
C MET A 280 8.09 5.36 7.29
N VAL A 281 7.67 4.62 8.33
CA VAL A 281 8.16 4.84 9.71
C VAL A 281 9.67 4.59 9.81
N SER A 282 10.21 3.57 9.14
CA SER A 282 11.67 3.36 9.12
C SER A 282 12.43 4.46 8.39
N THR A 283 11.90 4.99 7.28
CA THR A 283 12.53 6.12 6.58
C THR A 283 12.45 7.41 7.39
N TRP A 284 11.35 7.63 8.12
CA TRP A 284 11.26 8.74 9.08
C TRP A 284 12.32 8.61 10.18
N GLN A 285 12.43 7.46 10.83
CA GLN A 285 13.44 7.23 11.88
C GLN A 285 14.87 7.46 11.36
N GLN A 286 15.18 7.01 10.14
CA GLN A 286 16.46 7.29 9.47
C GLN A 286 16.66 8.78 9.17
N PHE A 287 15.64 9.46 8.63
CA PHE A 287 15.66 10.89 8.31
C PHE A 287 15.90 11.75 9.56
N MET A 288 15.23 11.42 10.68
CA MET A 288 15.44 12.10 11.97
C MET A 288 16.83 11.80 12.54
N SER A 289 17.29 10.55 12.49
CA SER A 289 18.64 10.15 12.93
C SER A 289 19.76 10.83 12.14
N ALA A 290 19.48 11.33 10.93
CA ALA A 290 20.41 12.04 10.07
C ALA A 290 20.39 13.58 10.28
N GLN A 291 19.41 14.12 11.02
CA GLN A 291 19.44 15.52 11.43
C GLN A 291 20.44 15.69 12.58
N ASN A 292 21.13 16.82 12.63
CA ASN A 292 21.99 17.19 13.77
C ASN A 292 21.28 18.18 14.73
N ASP A 293 19.96 18.32 14.59
CA ASP A 293 19.15 19.31 15.30
C ASP A 293 18.40 18.66 16.50
N PRO A 294 18.69 19.06 17.75
CA PRO A 294 18.02 18.53 18.94
C PRO A 294 16.52 18.84 19.05
N GLU A 295 16.05 19.92 18.41
CA GLU A 295 14.61 20.27 18.41
C GLU A 295 13.84 19.36 17.44
N LEU A 296 14.44 19.03 16.29
CA LEU A 296 13.87 18.07 15.35
C LEU A 296 13.83 16.64 15.92
N MET A 297 14.85 16.20 16.65
CA MET A 297 15.00 14.82 17.17
C MET A 297 13.76 14.25 17.91
N ASN A 298 12.92 15.11 18.49
CA ASN A 298 11.73 14.70 19.25
C ASN A 298 10.40 14.93 18.51
N MET A 299 10.44 15.33 17.23
CA MET A 299 9.24 15.67 16.46
C MET A 299 8.46 14.42 16.00
N GLU A 300 7.20 14.29 16.45
CA GLU A 300 6.30 13.24 15.95
C GLU A 300 5.92 13.50 14.47
N PRO A 301 5.88 12.45 13.61
CA PRO A 301 5.55 12.63 12.20
C PRO A 301 4.07 12.95 11.98
N ALA A 302 3.77 13.99 11.19
CA ALA A 302 2.39 14.23 10.73
C ALA A 302 2.08 13.32 9.53
N ILE A 303 1.73 12.07 9.84
CA ILE A 303 1.35 11.04 8.87
C ILE A 303 0.00 11.42 8.28
N ASN A 304 -0.06 11.58 6.96
CA ASN A 304 -1.31 11.68 6.21
C ASN A 304 -1.55 10.34 5.48
N VAL A 305 -2.82 9.95 5.37
CA VAL A 305 -3.25 8.72 4.69
C VAL A 305 -4.26 9.09 3.61
N MET A 306 -4.17 8.45 2.45
CA MET A 306 -5.12 8.62 1.35
C MET A 306 -5.34 7.31 0.59
N ASN A 307 -6.53 7.11 0.05
CA ASN A 307 -6.82 6.00 -0.85
C ASN A 307 -6.16 6.22 -2.24
N LEU A 308 -5.57 5.18 -2.82
CA LEU A 308 -4.93 5.20 -4.15
C LEU A 308 -5.85 5.75 -5.26
N HIS A 309 -7.15 5.43 -5.25
CA HIS A 309 -8.10 5.97 -6.25
C HIS A 309 -8.19 7.50 -6.16
N LYS A 310 -8.21 8.05 -4.95
CA LYS A 310 -8.26 9.49 -4.65
C LYS A 310 -6.94 10.18 -5.02
N LEU A 311 -5.80 9.52 -4.81
CA LEU A 311 -4.49 9.99 -5.27
C LEU A 311 -4.41 10.09 -6.80
N VAL A 312 -4.86 9.04 -7.51
CA VAL A 312 -4.90 9.04 -8.98
C VAL A 312 -5.91 10.05 -9.53
N GLU A 313 -7.04 10.27 -8.86
CA GLU A 313 -7.98 11.33 -9.20
C GLU A 313 -7.32 12.71 -9.05
N MET A 314 -6.62 12.97 -7.94
CA MET A 314 -5.89 14.23 -7.71
C MET A 314 -4.78 14.48 -8.74
N MET A 315 -4.11 13.44 -9.25
CA MET A 315 -3.11 13.57 -10.32
C MET A 315 -3.71 14.01 -11.65
N ARG A 316 -4.96 13.63 -11.93
CA ARG A 316 -5.67 13.95 -13.18
C ARG A 316 -6.39 15.30 -13.12
N GLN A 317 -6.17 16.07 -12.06
CA GLN A 317 -6.72 17.41 -11.84
C GLN A 317 -5.57 18.41 -11.54
N PRO A 318 -5.72 19.71 -11.80
CA PRO A 318 -4.74 20.71 -11.36
C PRO A 318 -4.64 20.71 -9.83
N SER A 319 -3.42 20.72 -9.28
CA SER A 319 -3.19 20.50 -7.85
C SER A 319 -2.09 21.40 -7.28
N GLU A 320 -2.12 21.66 -5.98
CA GLU A 320 -1.04 22.32 -5.24
C GLU A 320 0.21 21.42 -5.10
N ILE A 321 0.07 20.13 -5.38
CA ILE A 321 1.15 19.13 -5.34
C ILE A 321 1.68 18.88 -6.76
N ASP A 322 2.96 19.18 -7.00
CA ASP A 322 3.64 18.64 -8.18
C ASP A 322 3.91 17.14 -7.99
N PHE A 323 3.07 16.30 -8.58
CA PHE A 323 3.27 14.86 -8.57
C PHE A 323 4.52 14.43 -9.38
N ARG A 324 5.04 15.27 -10.28
CA ARG A 324 6.35 15.09 -10.95
C ARG A 324 7.54 15.43 -10.03
N SER A 325 7.26 15.82 -8.79
CA SER A 325 8.17 15.94 -7.65
C SER A 325 7.82 14.95 -6.53
N CYS A 326 6.94 13.97 -6.78
CA CYS A 326 6.55 12.95 -5.81
C CYS A 326 7.13 11.58 -6.21
N LEU A 327 7.66 10.84 -5.23
CA LEU A 327 8.23 9.50 -5.44
C LEU A 327 7.38 8.44 -4.75
N LEU A 328 6.69 7.61 -5.53
CA LEU A 328 5.95 6.48 -5.01
C LEU A 328 6.89 5.31 -4.68
N LEU A 329 6.80 4.79 -3.46
CA LEU A 329 7.63 3.72 -2.94
C LEU A 329 6.80 2.43 -2.77
N PRO A 330 7.17 1.33 -3.45
CA PRO A 330 6.43 0.07 -3.40
C PRO A 330 6.52 -0.58 -2.01
N PRO A 331 5.59 -1.49 -1.66
CA PRO A 331 5.68 -2.24 -0.42
C PRO A 331 6.92 -3.14 -0.41
N VAL A 332 7.77 -3.01 0.61
CA VAL A 332 8.98 -3.81 0.76
C VAL A 332 8.62 -5.16 1.41
N PRO A 333 8.90 -6.32 0.78
CA PRO A 333 8.55 -7.62 1.36
C PRO A 333 9.30 -7.87 2.68
N ILE A 334 8.57 -8.08 3.76
CA ILE A 334 9.12 -8.42 5.07
C ILE A 334 9.89 -9.74 4.97
N GLY A 335 11.17 -9.72 5.35
CA GLY A 335 12.11 -10.84 5.19
C GLY A 335 13.05 -10.69 3.98
N GLY A 336 12.81 -9.74 3.08
CA GLY A 336 13.82 -9.27 2.15
C GLY A 336 14.89 -8.48 2.91
N GLY A 337 16.14 -8.98 2.93
CA GLY A 337 17.29 -8.18 3.34
C GLY A 337 17.50 -6.97 2.42
N PRO A 338 18.39 -6.02 2.77
CA PRO A 338 18.65 -4.85 1.94
C PRO A 338 19.03 -5.31 0.52
N ARG A 339 18.18 -4.95 -0.45
CA ARG A 339 18.41 -5.24 -1.87
C ARG A 339 19.72 -4.55 -2.26
N PRO A 340 20.75 -5.28 -2.70
CA PRO A 340 21.97 -4.63 -3.15
C PRO A 340 21.64 -3.71 -4.34
N GLU A 341 22.47 -2.68 -4.41
CA GLU A 341 22.64 -1.67 -5.44
C GLU A 341 22.37 -2.17 -6.87
N ALA A 342 21.90 -1.27 -7.74
CA ALA A 342 21.52 -1.63 -9.11
C ALA A 342 22.64 -2.37 -9.83
N ALA A 343 22.38 -3.61 -10.24
CA ALA A 343 23.38 -4.44 -10.91
C ALA A 343 23.85 -3.73 -12.19
N ALA A 344 25.13 -3.37 -12.22
CA ALA A 344 25.75 -2.72 -13.38
C ALA A 344 25.55 -3.58 -14.63
N ALA A 345 25.12 -2.95 -15.72
CA ALA A 345 24.97 -3.65 -17.00
C ALA A 345 26.33 -4.20 -17.45
N PRO A 346 26.43 -5.48 -17.85
CA PRO A 346 27.68 -6.02 -18.36
C PRO A 346 28.07 -5.34 -19.67
N GLU A 347 29.31 -4.86 -19.75
CA GLU A 347 29.81 -4.16 -20.93
C GLU A 347 29.76 -5.02 -22.19
N SER A 348 29.39 -4.41 -23.32
CA SER A 348 29.18 -5.10 -24.59
C SER A 348 30.50 -5.33 -25.34
N GLN A 349 31.16 -6.48 -25.11
CA GLN A 349 32.26 -6.91 -25.99
C GLN A 349 31.70 -7.49 -27.30
N MET A 350 32.18 -6.95 -28.44
CA MET A 350 31.73 -7.36 -29.78
C MET A 350 32.48 -8.59 -30.31
N ALA A 351 31.76 -9.70 -30.52
CA ALA A 351 31.95 -10.68 -31.60
C ALA A 351 30.95 -11.85 -31.42
N GLY A 352 30.29 -12.40 -32.44
CA GLY A 352 30.19 -12.02 -33.86
C GLY A 352 29.47 -13.12 -34.67
N LEU A 353 28.97 -12.77 -35.87
CA LEU A 353 28.49 -13.68 -36.93
C LEU A 353 27.29 -14.63 -36.63
N GLY A 354 26.09 -14.19 -37.06
CA GLY A 354 25.20 -15.00 -37.90
C GLY A 354 24.24 -16.01 -37.25
N GLY A 355 22.95 -15.66 -37.17
CA GLY A 355 21.88 -16.55 -36.69
C GLY A 355 20.48 -16.14 -37.13
N ARG A 356 20.14 -16.37 -38.40
CA ARG A 356 18.85 -16.00 -39.03
C ARG A 356 17.66 -16.76 -38.41
N GLY A 357 16.77 -16.06 -37.72
CA GLY A 357 15.48 -16.61 -37.26
C GLY A 357 14.62 -15.56 -36.55
N GLY A 358 13.51 -15.14 -37.16
CA GLY A 358 12.60 -14.15 -36.59
C GLY A 358 11.18 -14.71 -36.45
N THR A 359 10.52 -14.40 -35.33
CA THR A 359 9.11 -14.70 -35.08
C THR A 359 8.48 -13.57 -34.28
N LEU A 360 7.41 -13.00 -34.85
CA LEU A 360 6.33 -12.19 -34.25
C LEU A 360 6.66 -11.45 -32.94
N GLY A 361 6.92 -10.15 -33.08
CA GLY A 361 6.45 -9.14 -32.14
C GLY A 361 5.77 -8.03 -32.95
N ASP A 362 4.43 -7.99 -32.91
CA ASP A 362 3.59 -6.94 -33.49
C ASP A 362 2.35 -6.79 -32.59
N LEU A 363 1.89 -5.55 -32.41
CA LEU A 363 0.68 -5.14 -31.65
C LEU A 363 -0.12 -4.14 -32.47
#